data_AF-A0A7S3MVF9-F1
#
_entry.id   AF-A0A7S3MVF9-F1
#
_cell.length_a   1.000
_cell.length_b   1.000
_cell.length_c   1.000
_cell.angle_alpha   90.00
_cell.angle_beta   90.00
_cell.angle_gamma   90.00
#
_symmetry.space_group_name_H-M   'P 1'
#
loop_
_entity.id
_entity.type
_entity.pdbx_description
1 polymer ?
#
loop_
_entity_poly.entity_id
_entity_poly.type
_entity_poly.pdbx_seq_one_letter_code
_entity_poly.pdbx_strand_id
1 'polypeptide(L)'
;WCEELQPLMDYKCGCDGSVGLGGSPDQNGETTLDAMIMDGKTMNVGAVGAIRRIQYAISVARKVMENTYHTLLVGSQATSFALENGFTEKSLATNHSASMWADWMVSKKPDYKKEPHHLASTKHERYGHDTIGMVAIDKDGNIACGTTTNGAAYKIPGRVGDSP
;
A
#
# COMPACT_ATOMS: atom_id res chain seq x y z
N TRP A 1 7.01 -20.10 6.72
CA TRP A 1 6.31 -19.08 7.53
C TRP A 1 6.20 -17.73 6.82
N CYS A 2 7.29 -17.02 6.49
CA CYS A 2 7.21 -15.81 5.63
C CYS A 2 6.59 -16.15 4.26
N GLU A 3 6.88 -17.36 3.76
CA GLU A 3 6.25 -17.98 2.59
C GLU A 3 4.73 -18.18 2.67
N GLU A 4 4.17 -18.26 3.87
CA GLU A 4 2.74 -18.50 4.09
C GLU A 4 1.98 -17.19 4.35
N LEU A 5 2.67 -16.18 4.92
CA LEU A 5 2.09 -14.86 5.17
C LEU A 5 1.79 -14.10 3.87
N GLN A 6 2.71 -14.11 2.90
CA GLN A 6 2.54 -13.38 1.64
C GLN A 6 1.30 -13.84 0.85
N PRO A 7 1.07 -15.14 0.59
CA PRO A 7 -0.16 -15.60 -0.08
C PRO A 7 -1.45 -15.24 0.65
N LEU A 8 -1.44 -15.23 1.99
CA LEU A 8 -2.61 -14.83 2.80
C LEU A 8 -2.91 -13.34 2.66
N MET A 9 -1.87 -12.50 2.64
CA MET A 9 -2.03 -11.07 2.40
C MET A 9 -2.48 -10.77 0.98
N ASP A 10 -1.93 -11.45 -0.04
CA ASP A 10 -2.37 -11.32 -1.43
C ASP A 10 -3.85 -11.71 -1.59
N TYR A 11 -4.29 -12.79 -0.93
CA TYR A 11 -5.68 -13.22 -0.92
C TYR A 11 -6.60 -12.16 -0.29
N LYS A 12 -6.20 -11.58 0.85
CA LYS A 12 -6.98 -10.54 1.52
C LYS A 12 -7.11 -9.27 0.66
N CYS A 13 -6.02 -8.79 0.07
CA CYS A 13 -6.04 -7.69 -0.89
C CYS A 13 -6.93 -7.98 -2.12
N GLY A 14 -7.03 -9.24 -2.53
CA GLY A 14 -7.87 -9.63 -3.68
C GLY A 14 -9.38 -9.67 -3.40
N CYS A 15 -9.78 -9.88 -2.14
CA CYS A 15 -11.17 -10.25 -1.81
C CYS A 15 -12.02 -9.14 -1.20
N ASP A 16 -11.42 -8.21 -0.45
CA ASP A 16 -12.20 -7.18 0.27
C ASP A 16 -12.41 -5.89 -0.53
N GLY A 17 -11.65 -5.68 -1.61
CA GLY A 17 -11.71 -4.48 -2.44
C GLY A 17 -11.29 -3.20 -1.71
N SER A 18 -10.76 -3.32 -0.49
CA SER A 18 -10.31 -2.19 0.33
C SER A 18 -8.83 -1.90 0.10
N VAL A 19 -7.99 -2.94 0.00
CA VAL A 19 -6.54 -2.78 -0.23
C VAL A 19 -6.11 -3.43 -1.55
N GLY A 20 -5.29 -2.71 -2.32
CA GLY A 20 -4.87 -3.12 -3.65
C GLY A 20 -5.80 -2.59 -4.74
N LEU A 21 -6.43 -3.51 -5.48
CA LEU A 21 -7.29 -3.19 -6.62
C LEU A 21 -8.56 -2.46 -6.18
N GLY A 22 -8.83 -1.28 -6.75
CA GLY A 22 -10.05 -0.53 -6.51
C GLY A 22 -10.08 0.28 -5.21
N GLY A 23 -9.01 0.26 -4.42
CA GLY A 23 -8.90 1.08 -3.22
C GLY A 23 -8.60 2.56 -3.54
N SER A 24 -8.58 3.36 -2.48
CA SER A 24 -8.59 4.83 -2.54
C SER A 24 -7.48 5.43 -3.45
N PRO A 25 -7.83 6.31 -4.42
CA PRO A 25 -6.86 6.96 -5.29
C PRO A 25 -6.25 8.21 -4.65
N ASP A 26 -5.16 8.72 -5.24
CA ASP A 26 -4.59 10.02 -4.95
C ASP A 26 -5.43 11.16 -5.56
N GLN A 27 -5.04 12.42 -5.32
CA GLN A 27 -5.78 13.58 -5.88
C GLN A 27 -5.77 13.65 -7.41
N ASN A 28 -4.88 12.93 -8.09
CA ASN A 28 -4.85 12.82 -9.56
C ASN A 28 -5.71 11.66 -10.07
N GLY A 29 -6.37 10.91 -9.17
CA GLY A 29 -7.21 9.77 -9.52
C GLY A 29 -6.42 8.47 -9.70
N GLU A 30 -5.14 8.43 -9.35
CA GLU A 30 -4.32 7.23 -9.46
C GLU A 30 -4.17 6.52 -8.11
N THR A 31 -4.37 5.21 -8.13
CA THR A 31 -4.13 4.36 -6.96
C THR A 31 -2.67 3.94 -6.91
N THR A 32 -2.00 4.24 -5.78
CA THR A 32 -0.63 3.80 -5.48
C THR A 32 -0.60 3.05 -4.17
N LEU A 33 0.21 2.00 -4.10
CA LEU A 33 0.26 1.12 -2.93
C LEU A 33 1.56 1.31 -2.15
N ASP A 34 1.47 1.07 -0.85
CA ASP A 34 2.60 0.98 0.06
C ASP A 34 2.56 -0.41 0.75
N ALA A 35 3.69 -1.09 0.89
CA ALA A 35 3.76 -2.37 1.60
C ALA A 35 5.16 -2.68 2.16
N MET A 36 5.22 -3.44 3.27
CA MET A 36 6.46 -4.04 3.79
C MET A 36 6.23 -5.46 4.28
N ILE A 37 7.29 -6.26 4.25
CA ILE A 37 7.35 -7.58 4.87
C ILE A 37 8.64 -7.72 5.67
N MET A 38 8.56 -8.39 6.80
CA MET A 38 9.70 -8.67 7.68
C MET A 38 9.69 -10.14 8.11
N ASP A 39 10.87 -10.77 8.01
CA ASP A 39 11.14 -12.06 8.61
C ASP A 39 11.79 -11.87 10.00
N GLY A 40 11.07 -12.22 11.05
CA GLY A 40 11.55 -12.10 12.44
C GLY A 40 12.66 -13.08 12.81
N LYS A 41 12.93 -14.10 11.99
CA LYS A 41 14.06 -15.02 12.22
C LYS A 41 15.38 -14.44 11.74
N THR A 42 15.40 -13.94 10.51
CA THR A 42 16.60 -13.38 9.87
C THR A 42 16.76 -11.88 10.10
N MET A 43 15.70 -11.21 10.55
CA MET A 43 15.58 -9.76 10.63
C MET A 43 15.66 -9.06 9.26
N ASN A 44 15.51 -9.81 8.17
CA ASN A 44 15.45 -9.25 6.83
C ASN A 44 14.12 -8.52 6.61
N VAL A 45 14.18 -7.44 5.84
CA VAL A 45 13.04 -6.57 5.54
C VAL A 45 13.07 -6.20 4.07
N GLY A 46 11.90 -6.15 3.45
CA GLY A 46 11.71 -5.53 2.14
C GLY A 46 10.42 -4.74 2.10
N ALA A 47 10.44 -3.65 1.35
CA ALA A 47 9.36 -2.68 1.30
C ALA A 47 9.27 -2.00 -0.07
N VAL A 48 8.06 -1.58 -0.40
CA VAL A 48 7.78 -0.71 -1.54
C VAL A 48 6.85 0.42 -1.14
N GLY A 49 7.13 1.63 -1.63
CA GLY A 49 6.29 2.81 -1.38
C GLY A 49 5.84 3.49 -2.67
N ALA A 50 4.63 4.00 -2.71
CA ALA A 50 4.02 4.65 -3.87
C ALA A 50 4.16 3.82 -5.17
N ILE A 51 4.13 2.49 -5.07
CA ILE A 51 4.24 1.63 -6.25
C ILE A 51 2.98 1.75 -7.10
N ARG A 52 3.17 1.86 -8.41
CA ARG A 52 2.10 2.12 -9.38
C ARG A 52 1.80 0.87 -10.17
N ARG A 53 0.52 0.62 -10.43
CA ARG A 53 0.04 -0.38 -11.41
C ARG A 53 0.52 -1.81 -11.16
N ILE A 54 0.81 -2.17 -9.91
CA ILE A 54 1.10 -3.54 -9.47
C ILE A 54 0.11 -3.90 -8.38
N GLN A 55 -0.66 -4.97 -8.57
CA GLN A 55 -1.75 -5.35 -7.66
C GLN A 55 -1.24 -5.87 -6.31
N TYR A 56 -0.13 -6.60 -6.31
CA TYR A 56 0.37 -7.32 -5.13
C TYR A 56 1.65 -6.66 -4.59
N ALA A 57 1.51 -5.49 -3.97
CA ALA A 57 2.65 -4.71 -3.47
C ALA A 57 3.49 -5.48 -2.43
N ILE A 58 2.86 -6.23 -1.52
CA ILE A 58 3.55 -7.06 -0.52
C ILE A 58 4.43 -8.14 -1.16
N SER A 59 3.99 -8.70 -2.29
CA SER A 59 4.79 -9.66 -3.05
C SER A 59 6.01 -9.01 -3.69
N VAL A 60 5.91 -7.76 -4.13
CA VAL A 60 7.08 -6.99 -4.61
C VAL A 60 8.01 -6.65 -3.46
N ALA A 61 7.48 -6.22 -2.31
CA ALA A 61 8.26 -5.97 -1.10
C ALA A 61 9.08 -7.20 -0.69
N ARG A 62 8.49 -8.39 -0.80
CA ARG A 62 9.21 -9.65 -0.60
C ARG A 62 10.34 -9.85 -1.61
N LYS A 63 10.14 -9.51 -2.89
CA LYS A 63 11.24 -9.56 -3.88
C LYS A 63 12.33 -8.55 -3.61
N VAL A 64 12.02 -7.39 -3.06
CA VAL A 64 13.05 -6.44 -2.59
C VAL A 64 13.93 -7.10 -1.51
N MET A 65 13.30 -7.75 -0.53
CA MET A 65 14.00 -8.48 0.54
C MET A 65 14.86 -9.64 0.03
N GLU A 66 14.36 -10.42 -0.94
CA GLU A 66 15.00 -11.66 -1.42
C GLU A 66 16.09 -11.40 -2.47
N ASN A 67 15.90 -10.40 -3.34
CA ASN A 67 16.69 -10.25 -4.56
C ASN A 67 17.58 -8.99 -4.58
N THR A 68 17.61 -8.21 -3.50
CA THR A 68 18.42 -6.99 -3.43
C THR A 68 19.13 -6.85 -2.09
N TYR A 69 20.13 -5.96 -2.04
CA TYR A 69 20.76 -5.52 -0.78
C TYR A 69 20.03 -4.31 -0.16
N HIS A 70 18.89 -3.92 -0.71
CA HIS A 70 18.14 -2.73 -0.30
C HIS A 70 16.88 -3.12 0.46
N THR A 71 16.40 -2.21 1.29
CA THR A 71 15.19 -2.42 2.10
C THR A 71 13.94 -1.83 1.44
N LEU A 72 14.05 -0.68 0.77
CA LEU A 72 12.89 0.07 0.29
C LEU A 72 13.14 0.59 -1.13
N LEU A 73 12.20 0.30 -2.04
CA LEU A 73 12.12 0.91 -3.37
C LEU A 73 10.82 1.70 -3.50
N VAL A 74 10.84 2.83 -4.22
CA VAL A 74 9.66 3.68 -4.33
C VAL A 74 9.30 4.10 -5.75
N GLY A 75 8.02 4.45 -5.92
CA GLY A 75 7.50 5.08 -7.13
C GLY A 75 7.55 4.17 -8.36
N SER A 76 7.72 4.79 -9.53
CA SER A 76 7.77 4.07 -10.81
C SER A 76 8.96 3.11 -10.92
N GLN A 77 10.04 3.34 -10.16
CA GLN A 77 11.23 2.49 -10.17
C GLN A 77 10.98 1.18 -9.40
N ALA A 78 10.16 1.20 -8.36
CA ALA A 78 9.64 -0.02 -7.74
C ALA A 78 8.77 -0.82 -8.73
N THR A 79 7.98 -0.15 -9.57
CA THR A 79 7.23 -0.81 -10.65
C THR A 79 8.17 -1.46 -11.66
N SER A 80 9.21 -0.75 -12.13
CA SER A 80 10.22 -1.34 -13.05
C SER A 80 10.87 -2.58 -12.47
N PHE A 81 11.30 -2.53 -11.20
CA PHE A 81 11.83 -3.68 -10.48
C PHE A 81 10.82 -4.83 -10.41
N ALA A 82 9.53 -4.55 -10.16
CA ALA A 82 8.50 -5.57 -10.17
C ALA A 82 8.39 -6.25 -11.55
N LEU A 83 8.43 -5.48 -12.65
CA LEU A 83 8.38 -6.07 -14.00
C LEU A 83 9.58 -6.97 -14.28
N GLU A 84 10.79 -6.57 -13.86
CA GLU A 84 12.00 -7.39 -13.98
C GLU A 84 11.91 -8.69 -13.17
N ASN A 85 11.12 -8.70 -12.09
CA ASN A 85 10.85 -9.86 -11.26
C ASN A 85 9.61 -10.66 -11.68
N GLY A 86 9.07 -10.40 -12.89
CA GLY A 86 7.99 -11.19 -13.48
C GLY A 86 6.57 -10.78 -13.08
N PHE A 87 6.39 -9.65 -12.39
CA PHE A 87 5.06 -9.10 -12.13
C PHE A 87 4.47 -8.49 -13.40
N THR A 88 3.14 -8.42 -13.46
CA THR A 88 2.42 -7.82 -14.59
C THR A 88 1.84 -6.48 -14.20
N GLU A 89 2.04 -5.48 -15.06
CA GLU A 89 1.42 -4.17 -14.91
C GLU A 89 -0.08 -4.23 -15.17
N LYS A 90 -0.87 -3.63 -14.28
CA LYS A 90 -2.33 -3.57 -14.40
C LYS A 90 -2.86 -2.29 -13.78
N SER A 91 -3.87 -1.68 -14.40
CA SER A 91 -4.58 -0.57 -13.78
C SER A 91 -5.23 -1.03 -12.47
N LEU A 92 -4.97 -0.28 -11.40
CA LEU A 92 -5.57 -0.52 -10.09
C LEU A 92 -6.91 0.21 -9.93
N ALA A 93 -7.26 1.09 -10.88
CA ALA A 93 -8.53 1.79 -10.86
C ALA A 93 -9.69 0.86 -11.23
N THR A 94 -10.80 1.03 -10.51
CA THR A 94 -12.09 0.40 -10.81
C THR A 94 -13.14 1.48 -11.02
N ASN A 95 -14.32 1.11 -11.49
CA ASN A 95 -15.45 2.06 -11.59
C ASN A 95 -15.79 2.68 -10.23
N HIS A 96 -15.58 1.93 -9.14
CA HIS A 96 -15.79 2.42 -7.78
C HIS A 96 -14.78 3.51 -7.42
N SER A 97 -13.48 3.25 -7.56
CA SER A 97 -12.44 4.22 -7.22
C SER A 97 -12.50 5.47 -8.11
N ALA A 98 -12.87 5.31 -9.38
CA ALA A 98 -13.08 6.42 -10.30
C ALA A 98 -14.29 7.28 -9.89
N SER A 99 -15.41 6.67 -9.46
CA SER A 99 -16.58 7.39 -8.95
C SER A 99 -16.25 8.15 -7.67
N MET A 100 -15.55 7.51 -6.73
CA MET A 100 -15.10 8.16 -5.48
C MET A 100 -14.30 9.43 -5.77
N TRP A 101 -13.34 9.33 -6.70
CA TRP A 101 -12.52 10.47 -7.10
C TRP A 101 -13.33 11.57 -7.80
N ALA A 102 -14.27 11.20 -8.68
CA ALA A 102 -15.14 12.17 -9.36
C ALA A 102 -16.02 12.95 -8.37
N ASP A 103 -16.63 12.27 -7.40
CA ASP A 103 -17.44 12.89 -6.34
C ASP A 103 -16.61 13.85 -5.48
N TRP A 104 -15.39 13.42 -5.11
CA TRP A 104 -14.45 14.25 -4.36
C TRP A 104 -14.05 15.52 -5.13
N MET A 105 -13.77 15.40 -6.44
CA MET A 105 -13.39 16.53 -7.30
C MET A 105 -14.47 17.61 -7.39
N VAL A 106 -15.75 17.22 -7.34
CA VAL A 106 -16.90 18.15 -7.33
C VAL A 106 -17.01 18.87 -5.97
N SER A 107 -16.62 18.21 -4.88
CA SER A 107 -16.79 18.73 -3.51
C SER A 107 -15.80 19.83 -3.05
N LYS A 108 -14.72 20.11 -3.83
CA LYS A 108 -13.61 21.10 -3.64
C LYS A 108 -13.52 21.81 -2.26
N LYS A 109 -12.42 21.73 -1.48
CA LYS A 109 -11.01 21.52 -1.84
C LYS A 109 -10.19 20.77 -0.76
N PRO A 110 -9.15 20.03 -1.19
CA PRO A 110 -8.04 19.65 -0.33
C PRO A 110 -7.30 20.91 0.14
N ASP A 111 -7.29 21.14 1.45
CA ASP A 111 -6.29 21.99 2.06
C ASP A 111 -5.22 21.09 2.66
N TYR A 112 -4.05 21.04 2.01
CA TYR A 112 -2.88 20.37 2.56
C TYR A 112 -2.13 21.28 3.55
N LYS A 113 -2.59 22.52 3.74
CA LYS A 113 -2.05 23.37 4.80
C LYS A 113 -2.44 22.75 6.14
N LYS A 114 -1.44 22.63 7.01
CA LYS A 114 -1.71 22.32 8.42
C LYS A 114 -2.63 23.39 8.97
N GLU A 115 -3.87 23.02 9.27
CA GLU A 115 -4.71 23.82 10.17
C GLU A 115 -3.97 23.96 11.51
N PRO A 116 -3.97 25.14 12.15
CA PRO A 116 -3.41 25.29 13.48
C PRO A 116 -4.02 24.25 14.42
N HIS A 117 -3.19 23.59 15.23
CA HIS A 117 -3.56 22.48 16.13
C HIS A 117 -4.76 22.75 17.07
N HIS A 118 -5.21 24.00 17.18
CA HIS A 118 -6.32 24.44 18.03
C HIS A 118 -7.69 24.49 17.33
N LEU A 119 -7.76 24.28 16.00
CA LEU A 119 -9.01 24.33 15.21
C LEU A 119 -9.36 23.00 14.53
N ALA A 120 -8.60 21.93 14.80
CA ALA A 120 -8.81 20.59 14.24
C ALA A 120 -10.06 19.92 14.83
N SER A 121 -11.23 20.50 14.54
CA SER A 121 -12.54 19.91 14.76
C SER A 121 -12.66 18.66 13.87
N THR A 122 -12.68 17.48 14.51
CA THR A 122 -13.53 16.28 14.29
C THR A 122 -13.96 15.86 12.86
N LYS A 123 -13.35 16.38 11.78
CA LYS A 123 -13.73 16.12 10.38
C LYS A 123 -12.65 15.40 9.57
N HIS A 124 -11.44 15.27 10.09
CA HIS A 124 -10.35 14.55 9.42
C HIS A 124 -10.51 13.01 9.45
N GLU A 125 -11.51 12.49 10.17
CA GLU A 125 -11.74 11.04 10.35
C GLU A 125 -12.54 10.37 9.23
N ARG A 126 -13.01 11.10 8.21
CA ARG A 126 -13.99 10.55 7.24
C ARG A 126 -13.41 9.89 6.00
N TYR A 127 -12.10 9.93 5.81
CA TYR A 127 -11.46 9.29 4.67
C TYR A 127 -10.53 8.20 5.21
N GLY A 128 -11.07 6.99 5.33
CA GLY A 128 -10.38 5.84 5.88
C GLY A 128 -9.03 5.58 5.21
N HIS A 129 -8.13 4.95 5.96
CA HIS A 129 -6.88 4.39 5.42
C HIS A 129 -7.09 2.90 5.34
N ASP A 130 -7.38 2.40 4.14
CA ASP A 130 -7.51 0.97 3.93
C ASP A 130 -6.13 0.35 4.08
N THR A 131 -5.92 -0.38 5.18
CA THR A 131 -4.63 -0.98 5.55
C THR A 131 -4.87 -2.38 6.08
N ILE A 132 -4.15 -3.35 5.54
CA ILE A 132 -4.10 -4.70 6.08
C ILE A 132 -2.74 -4.85 6.75
N GLY A 133 -2.75 -5.20 8.03
CA GLY A 133 -1.58 -5.68 8.75
C GLY A 133 -1.78 -7.13 9.17
N MET A 134 -0.72 -7.93 9.06
CA MET A 134 -0.73 -9.33 9.47
C MET A 134 0.55 -9.66 10.23
N VAL A 135 0.39 -10.41 11.32
CA VAL A 135 1.49 -11.04 12.05
C VAL A 135 1.18 -12.52 12.12
N ALA A 136 2.15 -13.36 11.76
CA ALA A 136 2.05 -14.80 11.84
C ALA A 136 3.16 -15.33 12.76
N ILE A 137 2.82 -16.33 13.57
CA ILE A 137 3.74 -17.05 14.43
C ILE A 137 3.61 -18.52 14.08
N ASP A 138 4.71 -19.18 13.72
CA ASP A 138 4.70 -20.60 13.40
C ASP A 138 4.84 -21.49 14.65
N LYS A 139 4.74 -22.81 14.45
CA LYS A 139 4.84 -23.82 15.53
C LYS A 139 6.20 -23.84 16.25
N ASP A 140 7.24 -23.29 15.61
CA ASP A 140 8.60 -23.25 16.13
C ASP A 140 8.90 -21.88 16.79
N GLY A 141 7.91 -20.98 16.83
CA GLY A 141 8.00 -19.65 17.43
C GLY A 141 8.62 -18.59 16.52
N ASN A 142 8.85 -18.88 15.23
CA ASN A 142 9.31 -17.85 14.29
C ASN A 142 8.17 -16.90 13.96
N ILE A 143 8.50 -15.61 13.87
CA ILE A 143 7.53 -14.53 13.60
C ILE A 143 7.78 -13.99 12.20
N ALA A 144 6.70 -13.72 11.47
CA ALA A 144 6.74 -12.85 10.29
C ALA A 144 5.64 -11.81 10.41
N CYS A 145 5.87 -10.64 9.85
CA CYS A 145 4.84 -9.61 9.75
C CYS A 145 4.88 -8.93 8.39
N GLY A 146 3.75 -8.33 8.03
CA GLY A 146 3.66 -7.51 6.83
C GLY A 146 2.45 -6.58 6.87
N THR A 147 2.55 -5.51 6.11
CA THR A 147 1.54 -4.48 5.98
C THR A 147 1.41 -4.08 4.51
N THR A 148 0.20 -3.72 4.10
CA THR A 148 -0.09 -3.20 2.76
C THR A 148 -1.28 -2.26 2.80
N THR A 149 -1.23 -1.19 2.02
CA THR A 149 -2.25 -0.12 2.03
C THR A 149 -2.33 0.60 0.68
N ASN A 150 -3.47 1.22 0.41
CA ASN A 150 -3.62 2.24 -0.63
C ASN A 150 -3.19 3.64 -0.15
N GLY A 151 -2.90 3.77 1.15
CA GLY A 151 -2.60 5.02 1.83
C GLY A 151 -3.86 5.87 2.04
N ALA A 152 -3.64 7.14 2.36
CA ALA A 152 -4.73 8.09 2.54
C ALA A 152 -5.49 8.37 1.24
N ALA A 153 -6.83 8.37 1.30
CA ALA A 153 -7.64 8.79 0.17
C ALA A 153 -7.31 10.24 -0.22
N TYR A 154 -7.19 10.47 -1.53
CA TYR A 154 -6.87 11.77 -2.12
C TYR A 154 -5.56 12.37 -1.61
N LYS A 155 -4.61 11.50 -1.21
CA LYS A 155 -3.25 11.90 -0.83
C LYS A 155 -2.57 12.70 -1.93
N ILE A 156 -1.59 13.52 -1.56
CA ILE A 156 -0.67 14.13 -2.53
C ILE A 156 0.03 12.98 -3.28
N PRO A 157 0.17 13.02 -4.62
CA PRO A 157 0.86 12.00 -5.37
C PRO A 157 2.29 11.87 -4.86
N GLY A 158 2.74 10.62 -4.64
CA GLY A 158 4.04 10.34 -4.03
C GLY A 158 4.05 10.38 -2.49
N ARG A 159 2.94 10.69 -1.82
CA ARG A 159 2.83 10.49 -0.35
C ARG A 159 2.94 9.01 -0.03
N VAL A 160 3.86 8.69 0.86
CA VAL A 160 4.06 7.38 1.47
C VAL A 160 3.57 7.42 2.91
N GLY A 161 2.84 6.38 3.33
CA GLY A 161 2.35 6.22 4.71
C GLY A 161 3.35 5.59 5.66
N ASP A 162 2.84 5.10 6.79
CA ASP A 162 3.53 4.31 7.81
C ASP A 162 3.61 2.81 7.48
N SER A 163 2.82 2.35 6.51
CA SER A 163 2.73 0.93 6.16
C SER A 163 3.95 0.31 5.47
N PRO A 164 4.78 1.01 4.69
CA PRO A 164 6.03 0.45 4.16
C PRO A 164 7.24 0.73 5.06
#